data_AF-A0A366WYS6-F1
#
_entry.id   AF-A0A366WYS6-F1
#
_cell.length_a   1.000
_cell.length_b   1.000
_cell.length_c   1.000
_cell.angle_alpha   90.00
_cell.angle_beta   90.00
_cell.angle_gamma   90.00
#
_symmetry.space_group_name_H-M   'P 1'
#
loop_
_entity.id
_entity.type
_entity.pdbx_description
1 polymer ?
#
loop_
_entity_poly.entity_id
_entity_poly.type
_entity_poly.pdbx_seq_one_letter_code
_entity_poly.pdbx_strand_id
1 'polypeptide(L)'
;MGSPVKRRKQFSGATAFFDRHRNRRWRFRKRGFSAELGTEYGSEDFVRRNEAAVQGYKSRGKIGADRTKPYSVSQLVAFWYRSTQFLDLRLSTQKVYRGIVEKFREAHSDKPVKLMQRRHVQAILAEKAETPAAANNLRKRLIQLMDFAISLDWHSDNPARATKPFRVGSDGFHT
;
A
#
# COMPACT_ATOMS: atom_id res chain seq x y z
N MET A 1 -28.14 10.33 36.56
CA MET A 1 -27.61 9.24 35.71
C MET A 1 -26.38 9.76 34.95
N GLY A 2 -25.20 9.68 35.56
CA GLY A 2 -23.96 10.21 34.97
C GLY A 2 -23.41 9.26 33.91
N SER A 3 -23.22 9.75 32.68
CA SER A 3 -22.57 9.00 31.60
C SER A 3 -21.13 8.62 32.01
N PRO A 4 -20.67 7.38 31.78
CA PRO A 4 -19.32 6.99 32.13
C PRO A 4 -18.32 7.69 31.21
N VAL A 5 -17.54 8.62 31.78
CA VAL A 5 -16.40 9.25 31.12
C VAL A 5 -15.43 8.14 30.72
N LYS A 6 -15.32 7.87 29.41
CA LYS A 6 -14.29 6.96 28.87
C LYS A 6 -12.93 7.52 29.24
N ARG A 7 -12.31 7.02 30.31
CA ARG A 7 -10.92 7.33 30.66
C ARG A 7 -10.06 7.00 29.44
N ARG A 8 -9.46 8.02 28.79
CA ARG A 8 -8.44 7.80 27.77
C ARG A 8 -7.34 6.98 28.43
N LYS A 9 -7.08 5.77 27.92
CA LYS A 9 -5.94 4.97 28.38
C LYS A 9 -4.67 5.80 28.14
N GLN A 10 -3.91 6.05 29.20
CA GLN A 10 -2.66 6.83 29.18
C GLN A 10 -1.68 6.30 28.13
N PHE A 11 -1.69 4.99 27.86
CA PHE A 11 -0.89 4.35 26.82
C PHE A 11 -1.78 3.63 25.79
N SER A 12 -1.97 4.25 24.62
CA SER A 12 -2.78 3.70 23.53
C SER A 12 -2.17 2.41 22.98
N GLY A 13 -2.94 1.32 22.94
CA GLY A 13 -2.50 0.02 22.42
C GLY A 13 -1.91 -0.93 23.47
N ALA A 14 -1.66 -0.45 24.70
CA ALA A 14 -1.24 -1.28 25.83
C ALA A 14 -2.43 -2.09 26.39
N THR A 15 -2.27 -3.40 26.51
CA THR A 15 -3.27 -4.33 27.06
C THR A 15 -2.58 -5.33 27.99
N ALA A 16 -3.21 -5.63 29.13
CA ALA A 16 -2.72 -6.63 30.07
C ALA A 16 -3.14 -8.05 29.65
N PHE A 17 -2.33 -9.04 30.01
CA PHE A 17 -2.65 -10.46 29.93
C PHE A 17 -1.97 -11.22 31.08
N PHE A 18 -2.43 -12.44 31.36
CA PHE A 18 -1.79 -13.33 32.32
C PHE A 18 -0.95 -14.36 31.58
N ASP A 19 0.26 -14.61 32.05
CA ASP A 19 1.08 -15.72 31.53
C ASP A 19 0.61 -17.08 32.07
N ARG A 20 1.28 -18.16 31.64
CA ARG A 20 0.98 -19.54 32.08
C ARG A 20 1.13 -19.75 33.60
N HIS A 21 1.85 -18.87 34.28
CA HIS A 21 2.07 -18.87 35.73
C HIS A 21 1.17 -17.86 36.45
N ARG A 22 0.16 -17.30 35.76
CA ARG A 22 -0.78 -16.28 36.26
C ARG A 22 -0.11 -14.96 36.66
N ASN A 23 1.08 -14.66 36.16
CA ASN A 23 1.70 -13.35 36.36
C ASN A 23 1.12 -12.35 35.36
N ARG A 24 0.76 -11.15 35.85
CA ARG A 24 0.23 -10.08 34.99
C ARG A 24 1.36 -9.46 34.18
N ARG A 25 1.24 -9.53 32.85
CA ARG A 25 2.13 -8.90 31.87
C ARG A 25 1.36 -7.91 31.00
N TRP A 26 2.10 -6.99 30.40
CA TRP A 26 1.57 -6.01 29.46
C TRP A 26 2.17 -6.21 28.08
N ARG A 27 1.37 -5.97 27.07
CA ARG A 27 1.81 -5.93 25.66
C ARG A 27 1.19 -4.74 24.93
N PHE A 28 1.91 -4.21 23.96
CA PHE A 28 1.36 -3.36 22.93
C PHE A 28 0.77 -4.24 21.84
N ARG A 29 -0.47 -4.01 21.41
CA ARG A 29 -1.07 -4.72 20.27
C ARG A 29 -1.84 -3.76 19.38
N LYS A 30 -1.49 -3.71 18.09
CA LYS A 30 -2.19 -2.89 17.09
C LYS A 30 -2.03 -3.48 15.69
N ARG A 31 -3.14 -3.76 15.00
CA ARG A 31 -3.19 -4.25 13.60
C ARG A 31 -2.12 -5.30 13.25
N GLY A 32 -2.08 -6.41 14.00
CA GLY A 32 -1.15 -7.52 13.73
C GLY A 32 0.30 -7.32 14.21
N PHE A 33 0.64 -6.17 14.80
CA PHE A 33 1.90 -5.96 15.50
C PHE A 33 1.69 -6.15 17.01
N SER A 34 2.62 -6.87 17.66
CA SER A 34 2.63 -7.12 19.10
C SER A 34 4.05 -6.94 19.65
N ALA A 35 4.19 -6.33 20.82
CA ALA A 35 5.45 -6.21 21.54
C ALA A 35 5.21 -6.30 23.06
N GLU A 36 6.09 -6.95 23.80
CA GLU A 36 6.00 -7.04 25.26
C GLU A 36 6.43 -5.72 25.93
N LEU A 37 5.68 -5.30 26.95
CA LEU A 37 5.93 -4.06 27.69
C LEU A 37 6.41 -4.31 29.14
N GLY A 38 6.50 -5.56 29.56
CA GLY A 38 6.88 -5.94 30.93
C GLY A 38 5.68 -6.13 31.87
N THR A 39 5.93 -6.16 33.17
CA THR A 39 4.95 -6.50 34.22
C THR A 39 4.41 -5.26 34.95
N GLU A 40 5.26 -4.25 35.16
CA GLU A 40 4.95 -3.04 35.90
C GLU A 40 4.36 -1.96 34.99
N TYR A 41 3.09 -1.61 35.19
CA TYR A 41 2.44 -0.59 34.39
C TYR A 41 2.93 0.80 34.76
N GLY A 42 3.43 1.57 33.78
CA GLY A 42 3.86 2.94 33.99
C GLY A 42 5.27 3.11 34.57
N SER A 43 6.03 2.02 34.78
CA SER A 43 7.46 2.13 35.09
C SER A 43 8.23 2.73 33.91
N GLU A 44 9.42 3.26 34.15
CA GLU A 44 10.29 3.81 33.08
C GLU A 44 10.53 2.78 31.97
N ASP A 45 10.73 1.54 32.39
CA ASP A 45 10.93 0.36 31.55
C ASP A 45 9.70 0.06 30.67
N PHE A 46 8.50 0.20 31.23
CA PHE A 46 7.25 0.06 30.50
C PHE A 46 7.05 1.22 29.51
N VAL A 47 7.30 2.45 29.94
CA VAL A 47 7.16 3.65 29.09
C VAL A 47 8.11 3.56 27.90
N ARG A 48 9.39 3.24 28.14
CA ARG A 48 10.41 3.05 27.10
C ARG A 48 10.01 1.97 26.09
N ARG A 49 9.59 0.80 26.56
CA ARG A 49 9.13 -0.30 25.68
C ARG A 49 7.87 0.06 24.91
N ASN A 50 6.95 0.81 25.53
CA ASN A 50 5.70 1.24 24.88
C ASN A 50 5.97 2.30 23.80
N GLU A 51 6.85 3.25 24.06
CA GLU A 51 7.31 4.22 23.06
C GLU A 51 8.02 3.53 21.90
N ALA A 52 8.95 2.61 22.19
CA ALA A 52 9.61 1.81 21.17
C ALA A 52 8.61 0.98 20.34
N ALA A 53 7.59 0.40 20.95
CA ALA A 53 6.54 -0.34 20.25
C ALA A 53 5.66 0.57 19.38
N VAL A 54 5.33 1.78 19.85
CA VAL A 54 4.59 2.79 19.08
C VAL A 54 5.42 3.28 17.90
N GLN A 55 6.71 3.55 18.11
CA GLN A 55 7.65 3.95 17.06
C GLN A 55 7.86 2.83 16.04
N GLY A 56 8.10 1.59 16.49
CA GLY A 56 8.20 0.40 15.65
C GLY A 56 6.95 0.13 14.83
N TYR A 57 5.77 0.37 15.40
CA TYR A 57 4.51 0.29 14.67
C TYR A 57 4.38 1.41 13.61
N LYS A 58 4.79 2.64 13.93
CA LYS A 58 4.80 3.76 12.97
C LYS A 58 5.82 3.53 11.86
N SER A 59 7.00 3.00 12.18
CA SER A 59 8.06 2.72 11.23
C SER A 59 7.74 1.51 10.37
N ARG A 60 6.94 0.53 10.84
CA ARG A 60 6.45 -0.59 10.00
C ARG A 60 5.74 -0.13 8.73
N GLY A 61 5.07 1.03 8.75
CA GLY A 61 4.48 1.65 7.55
C GLY A 61 5.48 2.43 6.69
N LYS A 62 6.70 2.67 7.20
CA LYS A 62 7.80 3.40 6.56
C LYS A 62 8.99 2.50 6.17
N ILE A 63 9.04 1.23 6.58
CA ILE A 63 10.04 0.26 6.12
C ILE A 63 9.86 0.11 4.60
N GLY A 64 10.69 0.82 3.84
CA GLY A 64 10.58 0.95 2.38
C GLY A 64 10.86 2.37 1.86
N ALA A 65 10.70 3.40 2.70
CA ALA A 65 11.03 4.79 2.32
C ALA A 65 12.53 4.94 2.04
N ASP A 66 13.39 4.39 2.89
CA ASP A 66 14.85 4.41 2.71
C ASP A 66 15.35 3.47 1.60
N ARG A 67 14.51 2.58 1.07
CA ARG A 67 14.84 1.62 0.00
C ARG A 67 14.23 1.97 -1.35
N THR A 68 13.36 2.98 -1.41
CA THR A 68 12.70 3.34 -2.66
C THR A 68 13.70 4.04 -3.56
N LYS A 69 14.18 3.36 -4.58
CA LYS A 69 15.13 3.92 -5.55
C LYS A 69 14.53 5.16 -6.22
N PRO A 70 15.30 6.25 -6.40
CA PRO A 70 14.85 7.41 -7.16
C PRO A 70 14.39 7.01 -8.58
N TYR A 71 13.33 7.66 -9.06
CA TYR A 71 12.72 7.47 -10.37
C TYR A 71 12.27 6.02 -10.65
N SER A 72 12.04 5.23 -9.60
CA SER A 72 11.55 3.85 -9.71
C SER A 72 10.03 3.77 -9.82
N VAL A 73 9.52 2.62 -10.27
CA VAL A 73 8.08 2.31 -10.27
C VAL A 73 7.48 2.46 -8.87
N SER A 74 8.18 2.00 -7.82
CA SER A 74 7.69 2.13 -6.44
C SER A 74 7.53 3.60 -6.04
N GLN A 75 8.48 4.47 -6.42
CA GLN A 75 8.40 5.90 -6.13
C GLN A 75 7.26 6.56 -6.91
N LEU A 76 7.11 6.24 -8.20
CA LEU A 76 6.05 6.77 -9.04
C LEU A 76 4.67 6.42 -8.48
N VAL A 77 4.46 5.16 -8.09
CA VAL A 77 3.19 4.72 -7.49
C VAL A 77 2.92 5.44 -6.17
N ALA A 78 3.94 5.62 -5.32
CA ALA A 78 3.80 6.35 -4.07
C ALA A 78 3.42 7.82 -4.28
N PHE A 79 3.99 8.48 -5.29
CA PHE A 79 3.64 9.85 -5.67
C PHE A 79 2.24 9.92 -6.28
N TRP A 80 1.89 8.94 -7.12
CA TRP A 80 0.58 8.86 -7.75
C TRP A 80 -0.54 8.77 -6.72
N TYR A 81 -0.36 7.97 -5.66
CA TYR A 81 -1.35 7.89 -4.58
C TYR A 81 -1.54 9.17 -3.76
N ARG A 82 -0.61 10.11 -3.86
CA ARG A 82 -0.69 11.43 -3.20
C ARG A 82 -1.14 12.53 -4.17
N SER A 83 -1.28 12.21 -5.46
CA SER A 83 -1.71 13.16 -6.48
C SER A 83 -3.21 13.43 -6.41
N THR A 84 -3.64 14.63 -6.80
CA THR A 84 -5.05 15.04 -6.87
C THR A 84 -5.86 14.08 -7.75
N GLN A 85 -5.35 13.72 -8.92
CA GLN A 85 -5.99 12.76 -9.84
C GLN A 85 -6.30 11.39 -9.22
N PHE A 86 -5.59 10.98 -8.15
CA PHE A 86 -5.90 9.77 -7.41
C PHE A 86 -6.82 10.05 -6.20
N LEU A 87 -6.55 11.14 -5.47
CA LEU A 87 -7.29 11.51 -4.26
C LEU A 87 -8.73 11.94 -4.55
N ASP A 88 -9.00 12.51 -5.72
CA ASP A 88 -10.33 12.95 -6.16
C ASP A 88 -11.24 11.77 -6.58
N LEU A 89 -10.68 10.56 -6.70
CA LEU A 89 -11.46 9.35 -6.98
C LEU A 89 -12.29 8.93 -5.78
N ARG A 90 -13.46 8.34 -6.02
CA ARG A 90 -14.25 7.66 -4.98
C ARG A 90 -13.40 6.60 -4.26
N LEU A 91 -13.60 6.45 -2.96
CA LEU A 91 -12.85 5.49 -2.13
C LEU A 91 -12.93 4.04 -2.64
N SER A 92 -14.08 3.64 -3.19
CA SER A 92 -14.24 2.32 -3.84
C SER A 92 -13.34 2.17 -5.06
N THR A 93 -13.29 3.19 -5.91
CA THR A 93 -12.41 3.25 -7.09
C THR A 93 -10.94 3.25 -6.69
N GLN A 94 -10.55 4.03 -5.66
CA GLN A 94 -9.20 4.00 -5.11
C GLN A 94 -8.79 2.59 -4.66
N LYS A 95 -9.69 1.87 -3.98
CA LYS A 95 -9.45 0.49 -3.53
C LYS A 95 -9.21 -0.45 -4.71
N VAL A 96 -10.05 -0.38 -5.75
CA VAL A 96 -9.90 -1.20 -6.96
C VAL A 96 -8.58 -0.88 -7.68
N TYR A 97 -8.24 0.40 -7.85
CA TYR A 97 -7.02 0.81 -8.54
C TYR A 97 -5.77 0.39 -7.78
N ARG A 98 -5.75 0.55 -6.45
CA ARG A 98 -4.66 0.03 -5.59
C ARG A 98 -4.49 -1.47 -5.76
N GLY A 99 -5.58 -2.24 -5.76
CA GLY A 99 -5.51 -3.70 -5.94
C GLY A 99 -4.86 -4.12 -7.27
N ILE A 100 -5.06 -3.34 -8.34
CA ILE A 100 -4.42 -3.61 -9.65
C ILE A 100 -2.96 -3.14 -9.65
N VAL A 101 -2.69 -1.93 -9.15
CA VAL A 101 -1.36 -1.31 -9.20
C VAL A 101 -0.38 -1.95 -8.23
N GLU A 102 -0.80 -2.37 -7.04
CA GLU A 102 0.11 -3.04 -6.09
C GLU A 102 0.65 -4.37 -6.65
N LYS A 103 -0.18 -5.17 -7.33
CA LYS A 103 0.29 -6.41 -7.98
C LYS A 103 1.37 -6.15 -9.04
N PHE A 104 1.21 -5.05 -9.80
CA PHE A 104 2.24 -4.61 -10.76
C PHE A 104 3.50 -4.10 -10.04
N ARG A 105 3.34 -3.33 -8.96
CA ARG A 105 4.43 -2.78 -8.17
C ARG A 105 5.25 -3.88 -7.48
N GLU A 106 4.62 -4.93 -6.97
CA GLU A 106 5.31 -6.08 -6.36
C GLU A 106 6.29 -6.73 -7.34
N ALA A 107 5.93 -6.88 -8.62
CA ALA A 107 6.78 -7.50 -9.63
C ALA A 107 7.88 -6.56 -10.17
N HIS A 108 7.72 -5.24 -10.06
CA HIS A 108 8.54 -4.27 -10.80
C HIS A 108 9.03 -3.07 -9.97
N SER A 109 8.98 -3.15 -8.64
CA SER A 109 9.21 -2.04 -7.71
C SER A 109 10.44 -1.19 -8.02
N ASP A 110 11.56 -1.85 -8.30
CA ASP A 110 12.88 -1.25 -8.37
C ASP A 110 13.28 -0.85 -9.79
N LYS A 111 12.43 -1.14 -10.78
CA LYS A 111 12.71 -0.84 -12.18
C LYS A 111 12.61 0.67 -12.41
N PRO A 112 13.55 1.29 -13.16
CA PRO A 112 13.50 2.71 -13.48
C PRO A 112 12.38 3.01 -14.47
N VAL A 113 11.55 4.01 -14.16
CA VAL A 113 10.42 4.41 -15.00
C VAL A 113 10.89 4.90 -16.37
N LYS A 114 12.01 5.63 -16.43
CA LYS A 114 12.61 6.18 -17.66
C LYS A 114 12.93 5.13 -18.74
N LEU A 115 13.11 3.87 -18.36
CA LEU A 115 13.42 2.77 -19.29
C LEU A 115 12.18 1.94 -19.69
N MET A 116 10.99 2.36 -19.26
CA MET A 116 9.75 1.72 -19.65
C MET A 116 9.54 1.90 -21.16
N GLN A 117 9.36 0.80 -21.89
CA GLN A 117 9.16 0.83 -23.33
C GLN A 117 7.90 0.04 -23.69
N ARG A 118 7.34 0.30 -24.87
CA ARG A 118 6.14 -0.38 -25.39
C ARG A 118 6.27 -1.91 -25.30
N ARG A 119 7.44 -2.47 -25.62
CA ARG A 119 7.72 -3.91 -25.54
C ARG A 119 7.59 -4.46 -24.12
N HIS A 120 8.03 -3.70 -23.10
CA HIS A 120 7.91 -4.10 -21.70
C HIS A 120 6.43 -4.11 -21.27
N VAL A 121 5.67 -3.09 -21.67
CA VAL A 121 4.22 -3.06 -21.40
C VAL A 121 3.53 -4.24 -22.07
N GLN A 122 3.85 -4.56 -23.32
CA GLN A 122 3.28 -5.71 -24.02
C GLN A 122 3.59 -7.04 -23.31
N ALA A 123 4.84 -7.24 -22.87
CA ALA A 123 5.22 -8.44 -22.12
C ALA A 123 4.39 -8.58 -20.82
N ILE A 124 4.28 -7.49 -20.05
CA ILE A 124 3.51 -7.46 -18.79
C ILE A 124 2.02 -7.76 -19.02
N LEU A 125 1.45 -7.26 -20.13
CA LEU A 125 0.07 -7.56 -20.47
C LEU A 125 -0.11 -9.00 -20.98
N ALA A 126 0.88 -9.53 -21.70
CA ALA A 126 0.88 -10.91 -22.21
C ALA A 126 0.92 -11.96 -21.07
N GLU A 127 1.53 -11.64 -19.93
CA GLU A 127 1.44 -12.47 -18.70
C GLU A 127 -0.02 -12.66 -18.22
N LYS A 128 -0.95 -11.83 -18.70
CA LYS A 128 -2.39 -11.89 -18.41
C LYS A 128 -3.23 -12.29 -19.62
N ALA A 129 -2.63 -12.91 -20.65
CA ALA A 129 -3.33 -13.28 -21.88
C ALA A 129 -4.59 -14.15 -21.62
N GLU A 130 -4.50 -15.10 -20.68
CA GLU A 130 -5.62 -15.96 -20.26
C GLU A 130 -6.74 -15.20 -19.53
N THR A 131 -6.50 -13.94 -19.14
CA THR A 131 -7.49 -13.09 -18.46
C THR A 131 -7.58 -11.71 -19.15
N PRO A 132 -8.16 -11.62 -20.37
CA PRO A 132 -8.20 -10.41 -21.19
C PRO A 132 -8.76 -9.17 -20.46
N ALA A 133 -9.79 -9.34 -19.64
CA ALA A 133 -10.37 -8.27 -18.84
C ALA A 133 -9.38 -7.71 -17.79
N ALA A 134 -8.62 -8.58 -17.12
CA ALA A 134 -7.60 -8.19 -16.16
C ALA A 134 -6.41 -7.50 -16.85
N ALA A 135 -5.98 -8.00 -18.02
CA ALA A 135 -4.97 -7.36 -18.85
C ALA A 135 -5.40 -5.94 -19.25
N ASN A 136 -6.63 -5.77 -19.73
CA ASN A 136 -7.16 -4.45 -20.11
C ASN A 136 -7.28 -3.49 -18.93
N ASN A 137 -7.70 -3.97 -17.76
CA ASN A 137 -7.75 -3.16 -16.55
C ASN A 137 -6.35 -2.70 -16.13
N LEU A 138 -5.36 -3.61 -16.14
CA LEU A 138 -3.96 -3.26 -15.89
C LEU A 138 -3.45 -2.24 -16.90
N ARG A 139 -3.69 -2.44 -18.21
CA ARG A 139 -3.31 -1.49 -19.27
C ARG A 139 -3.83 -0.09 -18.97
N LYS A 140 -5.12 0.04 -18.60
CA LYS A 140 -5.71 1.33 -18.23
C LYS A 140 -5.02 1.97 -17.03
N ARG A 141 -4.51 1.20 -16.07
CA ARG A 141 -3.78 1.75 -14.91
C ARG A 141 -2.35 2.17 -15.30
N LEU A 142 -1.68 1.37 -16.13
CA LEU A 142 -0.35 1.70 -16.64
C LEU A 142 -0.36 2.98 -17.49
N ILE A 143 -1.40 3.21 -18.29
CA ILE A 143 -1.58 4.48 -19.01
C ILE A 143 -1.60 5.65 -18.02
N GLN A 144 -2.44 5.59 -16.97
CA GLN A 144 -2.53 6.69 -16.00
C GLN A 144 -1.24 6.91 -15.20
N LEU A 145 -0.53 5.83 -14.83
CA LEU A 145 0.75 5.94 -14.15
C LEU A 145 1.81 6.59 -15.05
N MET A 146 1.86 6.22 -16.33
CA MET A 146 2.83 6.81 -17.27
C MET A 146 2.46 8.25 -17.67
N ASP A 147 1.17 8.59 -17.79
CA ASP A 147 0.75 9.99 -17.96
C ASP A 147 1.19 10.84 -16.74
N PHE A 148 1.07 10.29 -15.53
CA PHE A 148 1.56 10.94 -14.32
C PHE A 148 3.11 11.02 -14.27
N ALA A 149 3.82 10.03 -14.80
CA ALA A 149 5.27 10.11 -14.93
C ALA A 149 5.71 11.24 -15.87
N ILE A 150 4.97 11.46 -16.96
CA ILE A 150 5.20 12.59 -17.88
C ILE A 150 4.93 13.91 -17.17
N SER A 151 3.86 14.03 -16.37
CA SER A 151 3.59 15.28 -15.62
C SER A 151 4.64 15.60 -14.55
N LEU A 152 5.52 14.65 -14.22
CA LEU A 152 6.66 14.83 -13.32
C LEU A 152 7.99 15.00 -14.07
N ASP A 153 7.97 15.03 -15.41
CA ASP A 153 9.14 15.03 -16.29
C ASP A 153 10.05 13.78 -16.14
N TRP A 154 9.49 12.63 -15.73
CA TRP A 154 10.24 11.38 -15.56
C TRP A 154 10.33 10.55 -16.84
N HIS A 155 9.45 10.83 -17.80
CA HIS A 155 9.36 10.15 -19.09
C HIS A 155 8.86 11.11 -20.17
N SER A 156 9.33 10.95 -21.40
CA SER A 156 8.98 11.84 -22.53
C SER A 156 7.63 11.52 -23.19
N ASP A 157 7.26 10.25 -23.22
CA ASP A 157 6.05 9.75 -23.87
C ASP A 157 5.35 8.66 -23.05
N ASN A 158 4.17 8.19 -23.48
CA ASN A 158 3.45 7.13 -22.79
C ASN A 158 3.49 5.81 -23.58
N PRO A 159 4.44 4.90 -23.28
CA PRO A 159 4.57 3.63 -24.00
C PRO A 159 3.34 2.71 -23.84
N ALA A 160 2.54 2.88 -22.79
CA ALA A 160 1.35 2.06 -22.57
C ALA A 160 0.21 2.42 -23.54
N ARG A 161 0.11 3.68 -23.98
CA ARG A 161 -0.89 4.13 -24.97
C ARG A 161 -0.66 3.47 -26.33
N ALA A 162 0.59 3.19 -26.69
CA ALA A 162 0.96 2.52 -27.93
C ALA A 162 0.64 1.01 -27.97
N THR A 163 0.14 0.42 -26.88
CA THR A 163 -0.31 -0.99 -26.86
C THR A 163 -1.77 -1.12 -27.26
N LYS A 164 -2.18 -2.26 -27.82
CA LYS A 164 -3.60 -2.55 -28.12
C LYS A 164 -4.27 -3.28 -26.95
N PRO A 165 -5.56 -3.04 -26.67
CA PRO A 165 -6.31 -3.83 -25.71
C PRO A 165 -6.52 -5.26 -26.23
N PHE A 166 -6.66 -6.22 -25.31
CA PHE A 166 -7.06 -7.59 -25.62
C PHE A 166 -8.54 -7.63 -25.98
N ARG A 167 -8.93 -8.47 -26.94
CA ARG A 167 -10.34 -8.69 -27.27
C ARG A 167 -10.99 -9.43 -26.09
N VAL A 168 -12.12 -8.90 -25.63
CA VAL A 168 -12.98 -9.57 -24.65
C VAL A 168 -14.19 -10.05 -25.45
N GLY A 169 -14.38 -11.37 -25.54
CA GLY A 169 -15.61 -11.92 -26.09
C GLY A 169 -16.77 -11.49 -25.20
N SER A 170 -17.72 -10.76 -25.76
CA SER A 170 -18.99 -10.50 -25.09
C SER A 170 -19.95 -11.62 -25.48
N ASP A 171 -20.18 -12.58 -24.59
CA ASP A 171 -21.54 -13.13 -24.53
C ASP A 171 -22.40 -12.01 -23.97
N GLY A 172 -23.05 -11.28 -24.87
CA GLY A 172 -23.88 -10.14 -24.51
C GLY A 172 -24.94 -10.59 -23.51
N PHE A 173 -25.03 -9.91 -22.37
CA PHE A 173 -26.28 -9.91 -21.62
C PHE A 173 -27.27 -9.10 -22.44
N HIS A 174 -28.07 -9.79 -23.26
CA HIS A 174 -29.35 -9.25 -23.71
C HIS A 174 -30.24 -9.18 -22.48
N THR A 175 -30.63 -7.97 -22.11
CA THR A 175 -31.82 -7.71 -21.28
C THR A 175 -32.76 -6.87 -22.12
#